data_AF-A0A497QXQ1-F1
#
_entry.id   AF-A0A497QXQ1-F1
#
_cell.length_a   1.000
_cell.length_b   1.000
_cell.length_c   1.000
_cell.angle_alpha   90.00
_cell.angle_beta   90.00
_cell.angle_gamma   90.00
#
_symmetry.space_group_name_H-M   'P 1'
#
loop_
_entity.id
_entity.type
_entity.pdbx_description
1 polymer ?
#
loop_
_entity_poly.entity_id
_entity_poly.type
_entity_poly.pdbx_seq_one_letter_code
_entity_poly.pdbx_strand_id
1 'polypeptide(L)'
;MLEEIKKGLLAGFGAVLLTREKIDEVSRKLVNDAKLSKEDARKLTNELIETGDRRWQDLEKTVTENVRKGLDAFGIGKQKDLQELKERLVGLEKRVAAIEVSSDGTEK
;
A
#
# COMPACT_ATOMS: atom_id res chain seq x y z
N MET A 1 -15.91 -6.06 -29.19
CA MET A 1 -15.67 -4.63 -29.51
C MET A 1 -15.28 -3.83 -28.26
N LEU A 2 -16.18 -3.67 -27.28
CA LEU A 2 -15.88 -2.97 -26.03
C LEU A 2 -14.65 -3.51 -25.28
N GLU A 3 -14.55 -4.83 -25.14
CA GLU A 3 -13.40 -5.48 -24.49
C GLU A 3 -12.07 -5.27 -25.24
N GLU A 4 -12.08 -5.17 -26.57
CA GLU A 4 -10.85 -4.89 -27.33
C GLU A 4 -10.42 -3.43 -27.21
N ILE A 5 -11.38 -2.50 -27.21
CA ILE A 5 -11.12 -1.08 -26.96
C ILE A 5 -10.53 -0.90 -25.56
N LYS A 6 -11.11 -1.58 -24.56
CA LYS A 6 -10.60 -1.60 -23.19
C LYS A 6 -9.19 -2.15 -23.11
N LYS A 7 -8.91 -3.30 -23.74
CA LYS A 7 -7.56 -3.87 -23.81
C LYS A 7 -6.57 -2.95 -24.52
N GLY A 8 -6.98 -2.31 -25.62
CA GLY A 8 -6.19 -1.33 -26.35
C GLY A 8 -5.90 -0.07 -25.53
N LEU A 9 -6.86 0.40 -24.74
CA LEU A 9 -6.67 1.52 -23.80
C LEU A 9 -5.70 1.15 -22.68
N LEU A 10 -5.90 -0.02 -22.06
CA LEU A 10 -4.99 -0.52 -21.01
C LEU A 10 -3.56 -0.73 -21.55
N ALA A 11 -3.43 -1.17 -22.79
CA ALA A 11 -2.13 -1.32 -23.45
C ALA A 11 -1.51 0.02 -23.86
N GLY A 12 -2.32 0.98 -24.33
CA GLY A 12 -1.86 2.29 -24.80
C GLY A 12 -1.53 3.29 -23.70
N PHE A 13 -2.23 3.21 -22.55
CA PHE A 13 -1.96 4.07 -21.39
C PHE A 13 -0.96 3.47 -20.40
N GLY A 14 -0.67 2.17 -20.50
CA GLY A 14 0.13 1.45 -19.51
C GLY A 14 -0.49 1.51 -18.11
N ALA A 15 0.27 1.06 -17.10
CA ALA A 15 -0.21 0.96 -15.73
C ALA A 15 -0.28 2.29 -14.95
N VAL A 16 0.07 3.43 -15.57
CA VAL A 16 0.51 4.62 -14.82
C VAL A 16 -0.49 5.79 -14.83
N LEU A 17 -1.47 5.82 -15.75
CA LEU A 17 -2.31 7.03 -15.96
C LEU A 17 -3.81 6.77 -16.18
N LEU A 18 -4.39 5.76 -15.53
CA LEU A 18 -5.84 5.61 -15.48
C LEU A 18 -6.44 6.55 -14.43
N THR A 19 -6.57 7.83 -14.78
CA THR A 19 -7.32 8.80 -13.95
C THR A 19 -8.76 8.91 -14.43
N ARG A 20 -9.65 9.34 -13.54
CA ARG A 20 -11.05 9.58 -13.88
C ARG A 20 -11.19 10.57 -15.03
N GLU A 21 -10.46 11.68 -14.98
CA GLU A 21 -10.37 12.65 -16.09
C GLU A 21 -9.96 12.01 -17.41
N LYS A 22 -8.95 11.12 -17.40
CA LYS A 22 -8.43 10.54 -18.64
C LYS A 22 -9.39 9.52 -19.24
N ILE A 23 -10.02 8.70 -18.40
CA ILE A 23 -11.05 7.76 -18.82
C ILE A 23 -12.24 8.52 -19.44
N ASP A 24 -12.67 9.61 -18.80
CA ASP A 24 -13.75 10.46 -19.31
C ASP A 24 -13.41 11.11 -20.65
N GLU A 25 -12.19 11.63 -20.82
CA GLU A 25 -11.74 12.24 -22.07
C GLU A 25 -11.78 11.23 -23.23
N VAL A 26 -11.29 10.02 -22.99
CA VAL A 26 -11.22 8.97 -24.01
C VAL A 26 -12.61 8.46 -24.35
N SER A 27 -13.45 8.20 -23.35
CA SER A 27 -14.85 7.81 -23.57
C SER A 27 -15.62 8.84 -24.38
N ARG A 28 -15.41 10.14 -24.15
CA ARG A 28 -16.01 11.22 -24.96
C ARG A 28 -15.51 11.20 -26.41
N LYS A 29 -14.21 11.01 -26.63
CA LYS A 29 -13.63 10.88 -27.99
C LYS A 29 -14.23 9.69 -28.75
N LEU A 30 -14.41 8.55 -28.08
CA LEU A 30 -15.01 7.35 -28.67
C LEU A 30 -16.48 7.54 -29.08
N VAL A 31 -17.25 8.33 -28.31
CA VAL A 31 -18.63 8.72 -28.67
C VAL A 31 -18.64 9.68 -29.84
N ASN A 32 -17.77 10.70 -29.81
CA ASN A 32 -17.69 11.71 -30.87
C ASN A 32 -17.28 11.10 -32.22
N ASP A 33 -16.37 10.14 -32.21
CA ASP A 33 -15.94 9.39 -33.39
C ASP A 33 -17.02 8.41 -33.92
N ALA A 34 -18.22 8.38 -33.31
CA ALA A 34 -19.29 7.41 -33.57
C ALA A 34 -18.88 5.93 -33.42
N LYS A 35 -17.75 5.66 -32.74
CA LYS A 35 -17.24 4.31 -32.46
C LYS A 35 -17.99 3.63 -31.31
N LEU A 36 -18.73 4.41 -30.52
CA LEU A 36 -19.39 3.94 -29.31
C LEU A 36 -20.69 4.71 -29.07
N SER A 37 -21.73 4.01 -28.60
CA SER A 37 -22.96 4.68 -28.15
C SER A 37 -22.72 5.42 -26.83
N LYS A 38 -23.57 6.40 -26.50
CA LYS A 38 -23.51 7.11 -25.21
C LYS A 38 -23.68 6.16 -24.01
N GLU A 39 -24.47 5.11 -24.18
CA GLU A 39 -24.70 4.11 -23.14
C GLU A 39 -23.47 3.22 -22.93
N ASP A 40 -22.89 2.73 -24.02
CA ASP A 40 -21.68 1.91 -23.98
C ASP A 40 -20.50 2.68 -23.39
N ALA A 41 -20.41 4.00 -23.64
CA ALA A 41 -19.32 4.83 -23.14
C ALA A 41 -19.42 5.02 -21.63
N ARG A 42 -20.63 5.18 -21.10
CA ARG A 42 -20.87 5.22 -19.65
C ARG A 42 -20.52 3.88 -19.00
N LYS A 43 -20.91 2.76 -19.60
CA LYS A 43 -20.53 1.42 -19.11
C LYS A 43 -19.01 1.25 -19.07
N LEU A 44 -18.34 1.60 -20.16
CA LEU A 44 -16.88 1.51 -20.27
C LEU A 44 -16.19 2.36 -19.19
N THR A 45 -16.60 3.62 -19.01
CA THR A 45 -16.05 4.50 -17.98
C THR A 45 -16.22 3.91 -16.58
N ASN A 46 -17.43 3.45 -16.23
CA ASN A 46 -17.70 2.90 -14.91
C ASN A 46 -16.87 1.64 -14.65
N GLU A 47 -16.80 0.72 -15.61
CA GLU A 47 -15.99 -0.50 -15.47
C GLU A 47 -14.50 -0.21 -15.30
N LEU A 48 -13.96 0.78 -16.03
CA LEU A 48 -12.55 1.16 -15.94
C LEU A 48 -12.22 1.79 -14.59
N ILE A 49 -13.10 2.64 -14.05
CA ILE A 49 -12.95 3.21 -12.70
C ILE A 49 -12.99 2.09 -11.66
N GLU A 50 -14.01 1.24 -11.71
CA GLU A 50 -14.23 0.19 -10.69
C GLU A 50 -13.12 -0.88 -10.72
N THR A 51 -12.64 -1.23 -11.91
CA THR A 51 -11.50 -2.15 -12.07
C THR A 51 -10.20 -1.48 -11.64
N GLY A 52 -10.03 -0.18 -11.91
CA GLY A 52 -8.89 0.61 -11.48
C GLY A 52 -8.77 0.65 -9.97
N ASP A 53 -9.84 1.02 -9.27
CA ASP A 53 -9.87 1.11 -7.81
C ASP A 53 -9.54 -0.23 -7.13
N ARG A 54 -10.13 -1.33 -7.61
CA ARG A 54 -9.83 -2.68 -7.10
C ARG A 54 -8.36 -3.05 -7.30
N ARG A 55 -7.84 -2.86 -8.52
CA ARG A 55 -6.42 -3.15 -8.81
C ARG A 55 -5.48 -2.28 -8.00
N TRP A 56 -5.86 -1.04 -7.71
CA TRP A 56 -5.06 -0.12 -6.91
C TRP A 56 -4.97 -0.57 -5.46
N GLN A 57 -6.08 -1.01 -4.87
CA GLN A 57 -6.08 -1.58 -3.51
C GLN A 57 -5.23 -2.85 -3.39
N ASP A 58 -5.33 -3.77 -4.36
CA ASP A 58 -4.53 -5.00 -4.37
C ASP A 58 -3.04 -4.72 -4.56
N LEU A 59 -2.71 -3.72 -5.40
CA LEU A 59 -1.34 -3.25 -5.58
C LEU A 59 -0.80 -2.60 -4.31
N GLU A 60 -1.58 -1.71 -3.67
CA GLU A 60 -1.20 -1.04 -2.42
C GLU A 60 -0.88 -2.07 -1.32
N LYS A 61 -1.72 -3.09 -1.17
CA LYS A 61 -1.47 -4.20 -0.24
C LYS A 61 -0.18 -4.93 -0.57
N THR A 62 0.00 -5.32 -1.83
CA THR A 62 1.17 -6.07 -2.28
C THR A 62 2.47 -5.28 -2.07
N VAL A 63 2.46 -4.00 -2.43
CA VAL A 63 3.60 -3.09 -2.24
C VAL A 63 3.91 -2.94 -0.75
N THR A 64 2.89 -2.66 0.07
CA THR A 64 3.06 -2.53 1.53
C THR A 64 3.63 -3.80 2.14
N GLU A 65 3.14 -4.96 1.72
CA GLU A 65 3.60 -6.25 2.22
C GLU A 65 5.04 -6.56 1.77
N ASN A 66 5.40 -6.24 0.52
CA ASN A 66 6.75 -6.40 0.01
C ASN A 66 7.75 -5.45 0.68
N VAL A 67 7.37 -4.19 0.89
CA VAL A 67 8.17 -3.23 1.65
C VAL A 67 8.38 -3.74 3.07
N ARG A 68 7.31 -4.19 3.74
CA ARG A 68 7.40 -4.75 5.09
C ARG A 68 8.31 -5.98 5.14
N LYS A 69 8.16 -6.93 4.21
CA LYS A 69 9.06 -8.10 4.10
C LYS A 69 10.51 -7.68 3.87
N GLY A 70 10.74 -6.66 3.06
CA GLY A 70 12.07 -6.07 2.86
C GLY A 70 12.65 -5.49 4.14
N LEU A 71 11.89 -4.64 4.84
CA LEU A 71 12.30 -4.05 6.11
C LEU A 71 12.60 -5.11 7.18
N ASP A 72 11.74 -6.14 7.28
CA ASP A 72 11.94 -7.28 8.16
C ASP A 72 13.23 -8.05 7.79
N ALA A 73 13.51 -8.24 6.50
CA ALA A 73 14.73 -8.92 6.00
C ALA A 73 16.02 -8.11 6.24
N PHE A 74 15.95 -6.78 6.23
CA PHE A 74 17.08 -5.90 6.58
C PHE A 74 17.28 -5.74 8.10
N GLY A 75 16.47 -6.43 8.92
CA GLY A 75 16.57 -6.36 10.38
C GLY A 75 16.17 -5.02 10.96
N ILE A 76 15.44 -4.19 10.19
CA ILE A 76 14.88 -2.93 10.67
C ILE A 76 13.65 -3.30 11.51
N GLY A 77 13.90 -3.63 12.78
CA GLY A 77 12.86 -3.91 13.76
C GLY A 77 11.87 -2.75 13.85
N LYS A 78 10.59 -3.05 14.09
CA LYS A 78 9.58 -1.99 14.19
C LYS A 78 9.90 -1.11 15.39
N GLN A 79 9.51 0.16 15.30
CA GLN A 79 9.64 1.08 16.43
C GLN A 79 9.00 0.53 17.72
N LYS A 80 7.93 -0.26 17.59
CA LYS A 80 7.28 -0.95 18.70
C LYS A 80 8.20 -1.98 19.37
N ASP A 81 8.91 -2.78 18.58
CA ASP A 81 9.80 -3.83 19.10
C ASP A 81 10.98 -3.20 19.84
N LEU A 82 11.50 -2.07 19.33
CA LEU A 82 12.54 -1.28 20.01
C LEU A 82 12.04 -0.67 21.34
N GLN A 83 10.79 -0.18 21.35
CA GLN A 83 10.18 0.39 22.56
C GLN A 83 9.97 -0.68 23.64
N GLU A 84 9.49 -1.86 23.25
CA GLU A 84 9.31 -3.00 24.16
C GLU A 84 10.66 -3.49 24.72
N LEU A 85 11.70 -3.51 23.88
CA LEU A 85 13.05 -3.85 24.33
C LEU A 85 13.61 -2.82 25.32
N LYS A 86 13.33 -1.52 25.10
CA LYS A 86 13.72 -0.44 26.01
C LYS A 86 13.04 -0.55 27.37
N GLU A 87 11.75 -0.85 27.41
CA GLU A 87 11.01 -1.03 28.66
C GLU A 87 11.53 -2.22 29.46
N ARG A 88 11.82 -3.35 28.78
CA ARG A 88 12.47 -4.50 29.41
C ARG A 88 13.85 -4.14 29.94
N LEU A 89 14.65 -3.37 29.20
CA LEU A 89 15.97 -2.93 29.63
C LEU A 89 15.88 -2.12 30.94
N VAL A 90 14.99 -1.13 30.99
CA VAL A 90 14.76 -0.31 32.20
C VAL A 90 14.30 -1.17 33.38
N GLY A 91 13.46 -2.17 33.14
CA GLY A 91 13.04 -3.12 34.15
C GLY A 91 14.19 -3.96 34.71
N LEU A 92 15.10 -4.42 33.84
CA LEU A 92 16.31 -5.13 34.26
C LEU A 92 17.28 -4.21 35.02
N GLU A 93 17.53 -3.00 34.53
CA GLU A 93 18.41 -2.01 35.18
C GLU A 93 17.96 -1.72 36.62
N LYS A 94 16.65 -1.54 36.84
CA LYS A 94 16.10 -1.34 38.20
C LYS A 94 16.31 -2.56 39.11
N ARG A 95 16.19 -3.77 38.56
CA ARG A 95 16.39 -5.01 39.34
C ARG A 95 17.87 -5.22 39.67
N VAL A 96 18.76 -4.96 38.73
CA VAL A 96 20.21 -5.03 38.94
C VAL A 96 20.62 -4.01 40.01
N ALA A 97 20.17 -2.75 39.88
CA ALA A 97 20.44 -1.72 40.88
C ALA A 97 19.93 -2.11 42.28
N ALA A 98 18.73 -2.71 42.39
CA ALA A 98 18.21 -3.18 43.66
C ALA A 98 19.04 -4.33 44.26
N ILE A 99 19.59 -5.22 43.42
CA ILE A 99 20.45 -6.32 43.86
C ILE A 99 21.82 -5.80 44.30
N GLU A 100 22.43 -4.88 43.55
CA GLU A 100 23.72 -4.27 43.89
C GLU A 100 23.67 -3.49 45.22
N VAL A 101 22.57 -2.76 45.45
CA VAL A 101 22.32 -2.08 46.73
C VAL A 101 22.15 -3.07 47.89
N SER A 102 21.70 -4.30 47.61
CA SER A 102 21.54 -5.35 48.62
C SER A 102 22.86 -6.08 48.92
N SER A 103 23.79 -6.16 47.96
CA SER A 103 25.10 -6.80 48.17
C SER A 103 26.09 -5.92 48.92
N ASP A 104 26.00 -4.59 48.78
CA ASP A 104 26.91 -3.64 49.45
C ASP A 104 26.59 -3.44 50.95
N GLY A 105 25.45 -3.95 51.41
CA GLY A 105 25.01 -3.88 52.81
C GLY A 105 25.44 -5.06 53.70
N THR A 106 26.18 -6.05 53.17
CA THR A 106 26.57 -7.25 53.94
C THR A 106 28.02 -7.21 54.44
N GLU A 107 28.81 -6.20 54.04
CA GLU A 107 30.13 -5.92 54.61
C GLU A 107 30.12 -4.65 55.47
N LYS A 108 29.54 -4.73 56.68
CA LYS A 108 29.92 -3.86 57.79
C LYS A 108 29.66 -4.49 59.15
#